data_AF-A0A914R1Y2-F1
#
_entry.id   AF-A0A914R1Y2-F1
#
_cell.length_a   1.000
_cell.length_b   1.000
_cell.length_c   1.000
_cell.angle_alpha   90.00
_cell.angle_beta   90.00
_cell.angle_gamma   90.00
#
_symmetry.space_group_name_H-M   'P 1'
#
loop_
_entity.id
_entity.type
_entity.pdbx_description
1 polymer ?
#
loop_
_entity_poly.entity_id
_entity_poly.type
_entity_poly.pdbx_seq_one_letter_code
_entity_poly.pdbx_strand_id
1 'polypeptide(L)'
;MILIFQYVDKKKKSGGDKKEGAEKKDAGSKKDTPSMKEAGSKKEAGSKKDGASKAGNAPGGKKEVKMEQKELKFPKAGGSLKVKLANNTGERQAVMVKCSDNVLYRVKPVFVFIEIGGSTEIEVIRHGNPKADEIVIVHTRAQASDTDAAPLFKKSEAYPTFFIPLQVES
;
A
#
# COMPACT_ATOMS: atom_id res chain seq x y z
N MET A 1 -7.60 15.46 -25.40
CA MET A 1 -6.25 15.69 -24.83
C MET A 1 -6.04 14.63 -23.75
N ILE A 2 -5.41 13.50 -24.08
CA ILE A 2 -5.24 12.35 -23.17
C ILE A 2 -3.79 12.40 -22.66
N LEU A 3 -3.61 12.75 -21.39
CA LEU A 3 -2.29 12.80 -20.74
C LEU A 3 -1.88 11.38 -20.33
N ILE A 4 -0.93 10.81 -21.07
CA ILE A 4 -0.22 9.57 -20.70
C ILE A 4 0.88 9.98 -19.72
N PHE A 5 0.71 9.68 -18.43
CA PHE A 5 1.78 9.81 -17.45
C PHE A 5 2.75 8.63 -17.61
N GLN A 6 3.93 8.91 -18.18
CA GLN A 6 5.05 7.99 -18.17
C GLN A 6 5.62 7.90 -16.75
N TYR A 7 5.68 6.68 -16.22
CA TYR A 7 6.38 6.35 -14.99
C TYR A 7 7.87 6.16 -15.33
N VAL A 8 8.74 7.05 -14.84
CA VAL A 8 10.19 6.94 -15.03
C VAL A 8 10.80 6.19 -13.85
N ASP A 9 11.29 4.99 -14.14
CA ASP A 9 11.95 4.08 -13.20
C ASP A 9 13.41 4.53 -12.97
N LYS A 10 13.68 5.17 -11.82
CA LYS A 10 15.05 5.61 -11.46
C LYS A 10 15.80 4.46 -10.79
N LYS A 11 16.42 3.61 -11.61
CA LYS A 11 17.30 2.52 -11.20
C LYS A 11 18.56 3.07 -10.48
N LYS A 12 18.68 2.79 -9.19
CA LYS A 12 19.88 3.08 -8.37
C LYS A 12 20.95 2.02 -8.68
N LYS A 13 22.04 2.40 -9.36
CA LYS A 13 23.22 1.54 -9.56
C LYS A 13 24.22 1.80 -8.43
N SER A 14 24.41 0.80 -7.56
CA SER A 14 25.58 0.68 -6.69
C SER A 14 26.71 0.05 -7.49
N GLY A 15 27.85 0.73 -7.58
CA GLY A 15 29.09 0.19 -8.12
C GLY A 15 30.24 0.80 -7.33
N GLY A 16 30.91 -0.02 -6.54
CA GLY A 16 32.22 0.30 -5.99
C GLY A 16 33.29 0.00 -7.03
N ASP A 17 34.38 0.76 -7.00
CA ASP A 17 35.73 0.21 -7.08
C ASP A 17 36.81 1.23 -6.65
N LYS A 18 37.92 0.65 -6.22
CA LYS A 18 39.15 1.13 -5.57
C LYS A 18 39.71 2.51 -5.92
N LYS A 19 40.42 3.08 -4.93
CA LYS A 19 41.73 3.71 -5.17
C LYS A 19 42.70 3.52 -3.99
N GLU A 20 43.89 3.02 -4.31
CA GLU A 20 45.07 2.85 -3.46
C GLU A 20 45.77 4.19 -3.16
N GLY A 21 46.56 4.24 -2.08
CA GLY A 21 47.58 5.28 -1.87
C GLY A 21 48.17 5.37 -0.45
N ALA A 22 49.31 4.69 -0.23
CA ALA A 22 50.52 5.03 0.58
C ALA A 22 50.38 5.42 2.09
N GLU A 23 50.91 4.59 3.00
CA GLU A 23 52.16 4.76 3.83
C GLU A 23 52.13 5.95 4.83
N LYS A 24 52.49 5.84 6.12
CA LYS A 24 53.56 5.07 6.78
C LYS A 24 53.46 5.23 8.33
N LYS A 25 54.03 4.25 9.07
CA LYS A 25 54.63 4.33 10.45
C LYS A 25 53.67 4.44 11.65
N ASP A 26 53.89 3.85 12.83
CA ASP A 26 54.93 2.97 13.37
C ASP A 26 54.41 2.33 14.68
N ALA A 27 55.10 1.27 15.11
CA ALA A 27 55.27 0.80 16.50
C ALA A 27 54.06 0.36 17.36
N GLY A 28 54.03 -0.95 17.67
CA GLY A 28 54.34 -1.35 19.04
C GLY A 28 53.25 -2.01 19.90
N SER A 29 53.38 -3.34 20.00
CA SER A 29 53.30 -4.14 21.24
C SER A 29 51.97 -4.74 21.73
N LYS A 30 52.05 -6.07 21.87
CA LYS A 30 51.27 -7.05 22.64
C LYS A 30 50.58 -6.49 23.90
N LYS A 31 49.34 -6.94 24.18
CA LYS A 31 49.04 -7.92 25.26
C LYS A 31 47.54 -8.21 25.47
N ASP A 32 47.28 -9.49 25.76
CA ASP A 32 46.29 -10.06 26.69
C ASP A 32 44.78 -9.98 26.38
N THR A 33 44.21 -11.13 25.99
CA THR A 33 42.91 -11.65 26.47
C THR A 33 43.07 -12.09 27.94
N PRO A 34 42.05 -12.02 28.83
CA PRO A 34 40.88 -12.92 28.75
C PRO A 34 39.53 -12.42 29.37
N SER A 35 38.40 -13.02 28.91
CA SER A 35 37.21 -13.55 29.65
C SER A 35 36.49 -12.67 30.71
N MET A 36 35.17 -12.59 30.92
CA MET A 36 34.08 -13.59 31.03
C MET A 36 32.69 -12.87 31.13
N LYS A 37 31.61 -13.62 30.79
CA LYS A 37 30.27 -13.82 31.44
C LYS A 37 29.60 -12.64 32.21
N GLU A 38 28.30 -12.40 32.20
CA GLU A 38 27.07 -13.23 32.34
C GLU A 38 25.90 -12.54 31.58
N ALA A 39 24.92 -13.18 30.94
CA ALA A 39 23.94 -14.20 31.35
C ALA A 39 22.83 -13.73 32.31
N GLY A 40 21.57 -13.90 31.90
CA GLY A 40 20.36 -13.97 32.76
C GLY A 40 19.38 -12.80 32.62
N SER A 41 18.37 -12.82 31.74
CA SER A 41 17.09 -13.59 31.80
C SER A 41 16.08 -13.12 32.85
N LYS A 42 14.97 -12.50 32.39
CA LYS A 42 13.55 -12.76 32.75
C LYS A 42 12.67 -11.65 32.14
N LYS A 43 11.43 -11.79 31.68
CA LYS A 43 10.53 -12.87 31.22
C LYS A 43 9.20 -12.17 30.88
N GLU A 44 8.56 -12.63 29.82
CA GLU A 44 7.12 -12.62 29.45
C GLU A 44 6.15 -11.57 30.03
N ALA A 45 5.36 -10.97 29.13
CA ALA A 45 3.95 -11.33 28.87
C ALA A 45 3.48 -10.41 27.72
N GLY A 46 2.94 -10.88 26.59
CA GLY A 46 1.89 -11.87 26.47
C GLY A 46 0.56 -11.13 26.25
N SER A 47 0.15 -10.95 24.99
CA SER A 47 -1.26 -10.85 24.60
C SER A 47 -1.41 -11.07 23.10
N LYS A 48 -1.59 -12.35 22.76
CA LYS A 48 -2.41 -12.78 21.62
C LYS A 48 -3.73 -12.02 21.66
N LYS A 49 -4.16 -11.53 20.51
CA LYS A 49 -5.59 -11.49 20.21
C LYS A 49 -5.81 -12.03 18.81
N ASP A 50 -5.98 -13.34 18.77
CA ASP A 50 -6.68 -14.06 17.72
C ASP A 50 -8.03 -13.37 17.49
N GLY A 51 -8.12 -12.63 16.40
CA GLY A 51 -9.36 -12.09 15.87
C GLY A 51 -9.81 -12.97 14.71
N ALA A 52 -10.37 -14.14 15.03
CA ALA A 52 -11.09 -14.95 14.07
C ALA A 52 -12.29 -14.16 13.52
N SER A 53 -12.13 -13.52 12.36
CA SER A 53 -13.27 -13.13 11.53
C SER A 53 -13.86 -14.38 10.90
N LYS A 54 -14.76 -14.99 11.68
CA LYS A 54 -15.89 -15.83 11.31
C LYS A 54 -16.11 -15.91 9.79
N ALA A 55 -15.72 -17.05 9.22
CA ALA A 55 -16.15 -17.48 7.89
C ALA A 55 -17.69 -17.61 7.89
N GLY A 56 -18.36 -16.55 7.45
CA GLY A 56 -19.78 -16.56 7.14
C GLY A 56 -19.98 -17.23 5.79
N ASN A 57 -20.36 -18.51 5.80
CA ASN A 57 -20.88 -19.19 4.64
C ASN A 57 -22.29 -18.63 4.33
N ALA A 58 -22.47 -18.04 3.15
CA ALA A 58 -23.77 -17.71 2.56
C ALA A 58 -23.70 -17.90 1.03
N PRO A 59 -24.80 -18.31 0.39
CA PRO A 59 -24.81 -19.12 -0.82
C PRO A 59 -24.68 -18.30 -2.11
N GLY A 60 -24.04 -18.89 -3.13
CA GLY A 60 -24.37 -18.74 -4.56
C GLY A 60 -24.40 -17.35 -5.22
N GLY A 61 -24.03 -16.27 -4.53
CA GLY A 61 -23.94 -14.93 -5.12
C GLY A 61 -22.71 -14.79 -6.01
N LYS A 62 -22.86 -14.06 -7.12
CA LYS A 62 -21.72 -13.64 -7.97
C LYS A 62 -20.64 -13.04 -7.05
N LYS A 63 -19.48 -13.71 -7.01
CA LYS A 63 -18.38 -13.36 -6.14
C LYS A 63 -17.64 -12.15 -6.71
N GLU A 64 -17.95 -10.96 -6.20
CA GLU A 64 -17.38 -9.68 -6.65
C GLU A 64 -16.65 -8.95 -5.50
N VAL A 65 -15.76 -8.01 -5.84
CA VAL A 65 -15.19 -7.08 -4.87
C VAL A 65 -16.31 -6.20 -4.32
N LYS A 66 -16.38 -6.06 -3.00
CA LYS A 66 -17.36 -5.21 -2.33
C LYS A 66 -16.71 -3.93 -1.82
N MET A 67 -17.43 -2.84 -1.96
CA MET A 67 -17.10 -1.54 -1.38
C MET A 67 -18.27 -1.07 -0.51
N GLU A 68 -17.98 -0.63 0.71
CA GLU A 68 -19.02 -0.24 1.68
C GLU A 68 -19.48 1.21 1.51
N GLN A 69 -18.64 2.09 0.99
CA GLN A 69 -18.93 3.52 0.92
C GLN A 69 -19.43 3.93 -0.46
N LYS A 70 -20.48 4.76 -0.47
CA LYS A 70 -21.04 5.33 -1.70
C LYS A 70 -20.54 6.74 -1.99
N GLU A 71 -20.08 7.44 -0.96
CA GLU A 71 -19.58 8.81 -1.01
C GLU A 71 -18.59 9.06 0.13
N LEU A 72 -17.72 10.06 -0.02
CA LEU A 72 -16.80 10.52 1.02
C LEU A 72 -17.07 11.98 1.36
N LYS A 73 -17.48 12.25 2.61
CA LYS A 73 -17.77 13.59 3.12
C LYS A 73 -16.63 14.10 3.97
N PHE A 74 -15.85 15.03 3.44
CA PHE A 74 -14.74 15.66 4.14
C PHE A 74 -15.20 16.84 4.98
N PRO A 75 -14.63 17.06 6.17
CA PRO A 75 -14.78 18.31 6.89
C PRO A 75 -14.29 19.51 6.05
N LYS A 76 -14.84 20.70 6.29
CA LYS A 76 -14.39 21.93 5.59
C LYS A 76 -12.89 22.18 5.73
N ALA A 77 -12.33 21.90 6.91
CA ALA A 77 -10.91 22.05 7.23
C ALA A 77 -9.98 21.08 6.47
N GLY A 78 -10.54 20.09 5.76
CA GLY A 78 -9.78 18.98 5.18
C GLY A 78 -9.63 17.82 6.16
N GLY A 79 -8.80 16.85 5.82
CA GLY A 79 -8.58 15.65 6.62
C GLY A 79 -8.42 14.38 5.79
N SER A 80 -8.45 13.23 6.44
CA SER A 80 -8.30 11.92 5.82
C SER A 80 -9.53 11.03 6.07
N LEU A 81 -10.01 10.38 5.02
CA LEU A 81 -11.07 9.38 5.09
C LEU A 81 -10.56 8.07 4.51
N LYS A 82 -11.06 6.95 5.04
CA LYS A 82 -10.62 5.62 4.62
C LYS A 82 -11.72 4.91 3.87
N VAL A 83 -11.40 4.35 2.71
CA VAL A 83 -12.26 3.50 1.90
C VAL A 83 -11.93 2.04 2.14
N LYS A 84 -12.90 1.24 2.56
CA LYS A 84 -12.73 -0.19 2.76
C LYS A 84 -13.20 -0.98 1.54
N LEU A 85 -12.33 -1.85 1.04
CA LEU A 85 -12.60 -2.80 -0.03
C LEU A 85 -12.43 -4.22 0.50
N ALA A 86 -13.39 -5.10 0.19
CA ALA A 86 -13.36 -6.51 0.57
C ALA A 86 -13.40 -7.40 -0.67
N ASN A 87 -12.42 -8.29 -0.80
CA ASN A 87 -12.36 -9.25 -1.89
C ASN A 87 -13.15 -10.52 -1.52
N ASN A 88 -14.39 -10.59 -1.97
CA ASN A 88 -15.21 -11.80 -1.85
C ASN A 88 -15.12 -12.68 -3.11
N THR A 89 -14.23 -12.35 -4.04
CA THR A 89 -13.96 -13.16 -5.24
C THR A 89 -13.23 -14.45 -4.86
N GLY A 90 -13.18 -15.42 -5.78
CA GLY A 90 -12.39 -16.64 -5.60
C GLY A 90 -10.91 -16.49 -5.97
N GLU A 91 -10.47 -15.29 -6.36
CA GLU A 91 -9.13 -15.03 -6.90
C GLU A 91 -8.53 -13.81 -6.21
N ARG A 92 -7.20 -13.67 -6.24
CA ARG A 92 -6.53 -12.46 -5.77
C ARG A 92 -6.90 -11.30 -6.69
N GLN A 93 -7.14 -10.12 -6.12
CA GLN A 93 -7.51 -8.94 -6.90
C GLN A 93 -6.42 -7.87 -6.77
N ALA A 94 -6.06 -7.24 -7.88
CA ALA A 94 -5.31 -6.00 -7.92
C ALA A 94 -6.26 -4.82 -7.98
N VAL A 95 -5.93 -3.73 -7.30
CA VAL A 95 -6.69 -2.49 -7.27
C VAL A 95 -5.80 -1.33 -7.67
N MET A 96 -6.32 -0.44 -8.51
CA MET A 96 -5.75 0.85 -8.88
C MET A 96 -6.74 1.95 -8.50
N VAL A 97 -6.26 2.95 -7.79
CA VAL A 97 -7.06 4.12 -7.41
C VAL A 97 -6.64 5.31 -8.26
N LYS A 98 -7.61 5.95 -8.89
CA LYS A 98 -7.45 7.21 -9.63
C LYS A 98 -8.26 8.28 -8.92
N CYS A 99 -7.78 9.51 -9.01
CA CYS A 99 -8.48 10.68 -8.52
C CYS A 99 -8.53 11.73 -9.62
N SER A 100 -9.60 12.52 -9.68
CA SER A 100 -9.76 13.62 -10.63
C SER A 100 -8.77 14.78 -10.36
N ASP A 101 -8.36 14.99 -9.11
CA ASP A 101 -7.45 16.07 -8.70
C ASP A 101 -6.38 15.59 -7.72
N ASN A 102 -5.19 15.28 -8.25
CA ASN A 102 -4.05 14.81 -7.47
C ASN A 102 -3.30 15.94 -6.72
N VAL A 103 -3.71 17.20 -6.90
CA VAL A 103 -3.13 18.36 -6.18
C VAL A 103 -3.85 18.54 -4.85
N LEU A 104 -5.19 18.51 -4.88
CA LEU A 104 -6.02 18.65 -3.68
C LEU A 104 -6.15 17.34 -2.90
N TYR A 105 -6.17 16.19 -3.59
CA TYR A 105 -6.34 14.89 -2.96
C TYR A 105 -5.08 14.04 -3.06
N ARG A 106 -4.73 13.37 -1.96
CA ARG A 106 -3.67 12.37 -1.89
C ARG A 106 -4.27 11.03 -1.50
N VAL A 107 -3.93 9.99 -2.25
CA VAL A 107 -4.45 8.63 -2.02
C VAL A 107 -3.29 7.71 -1.64
N LYS A 108 -3.51 6.88 -0.61
CA LYS A 108 -2.54 5.89 -0.14
C LYS A 108 -3.25 4.59 0.29
N PRO A 109 -2.87 3.42 -0.25
CA PRO A 109 -2.02 3.20 -1.43
C PRO A 109 -2.76 3.51 -2.76
N VAL A 110 -2.01 3.81 -3.82
CA VAL A 110 -2.56 3.97 -5.19
C VAL A 110 -2.78 2.61 -5.87
N PHE A 111 -1.86 1.67 -5.61
CA PHE A 111 -1.93 0.29 -6.09
C PHE A 111 -1.85 -0.66 -4.91
N VAL A 112 -2.74 -1.65 -4.86
CA VAL A 112 -2.77 -2.61 -3.76
C VAL A 112 -3.34 -3.95 -4.24
N PHE A 113 -2.88 -5.03 -3.63
CA PHE A 113 -3.47 -6.35 -3.79
C PHE A 113 -4.40 -6.68 -2.63
N ILE A 114 -5.50 -7.36 -2.93
CA ILE A 114 -6.42 -7.90 -1.93
C ILE A 114 -6.46 -9.41 -2.11
N GLU A 115 -5.99 -10.15 -1.10
CA GLU A 115 -6.04 -11.61 -1.08
C GLU A 115 -7.48 -12.13 -1.06
N ILE A 116 -7.66 -13.42 -1.37
CA ILE A 116 -8.96 -14.09 -1.38
C ILE A 116 -9.59 -14.03 0.02
N GLY A 117 -10.79 -13.47 0.14
CA GLY A 117 -11.47 -13.26 1.43
C GLY A 117 -10.88 -12.13 2.28
N GLY A 118 -9.85 -11.45 1.78
CA GLY A 118 -9.19 -10.34 2.47
C GLY A 118 -9.91 -9.01 2.30
N SER A 119 -9.45 -8.01 3.06
CA SER A 119 -9.88 -6.61 2.92
C SER A 119 -8.71 -5.66 3.01
N THR A 120 -8.80 -4.53 2.32
CA THR A 120 -7.83 -3.44 2.40
C THR A 120 -8.54 -2.11 2.67
N GLU A 121 -7.79 -1.17 3.24
CA GLU A 121 -8.21 0.21 3.40
C GLU A 121 -7.38 1.11 2.47
N ILE A 122 -8.05 2.05 1.82
CA ILE A 122 -7.44 3.10 1.01
C ILE A 122 -7.71 4.42 1.71
N GLU A 123 -6.65 5.10 2.12
CA GLU A 123 -6.74 6.42 2.72
C GLU A 123 -6.76 7.49 1.63
N VAL A 124 -7.72 8.40 1.73
CA VAL A 124 -7.91 9.57 0.88
C VAL A 124 -7.78 10.80 1.76
N ILE A 125 -6.79 11.63 1.47
CA ILE A 125 -6.45 12.82 2.23
C ILE A 125 -6.76 14.05 1.38
N ARG A 126 -7.58 14.96 1.89
CA ARG A 126 -7.89 16.23 1.25
C ARG A 126 -7.08 17.36 1.87
N HIS A 127 -6.41 18.11 1.01
CA HIS A 127 -5.68 19.33 1.33
C HIS A 127 -6.29 20.49 0.55
N GLY A 128 -6.60 21.60 1.25
CA GLY A 128 -7.04 22.84 0.61
C GLY A 128 -8.55 22.99 0.48
N ASN A 129 -8.94 23.86 -0.46
CA ASN A 129 -10.30 24.42 -0.51
C ASN A 129 -11.36 23.37 -0.87
N PRO A 130 -12.62 23.62 -0.47
CA PRO A 130 -13.73 22.76 -0.85
C PRO A 130 -13.91 22.70 -2.37
N LYS A 131 -13.82 21.50 -2.93
CA LYS A 131 -14.06 21.23 -4.35
C LYS A 131 -14.72 19.88 -4.50
N ALA A 132 -15.76 19.82 -5.33
CA ALA A 132 -16.39 18.57 -5.73
C ALA A 132 -15.48 17.84 -6.72
N ASP A 133 -15.16 16.60 -6.40
CA ASP A 133 -14.26 15.73 -7.17
C ASP A 133 -14.72 14.28 -7.05
N GLU A 134 -14.05 13.36 -7.73
CA GLU A 134 -14.37 11.93 -7.68
C GLU A 134 -13.12 11.06 -7.54
N ILE A 135 -13.30 9.92 -6.88
CA ILE A 135 -12.33 8.83 -6.89
C ILE A 135 -12.89 7.67 -7.69
N VAL A 136 -12.02 7.13 -8.53
CA VAL A 136 -12.30 6.01 -9.41
C VAL A 136 -11.43 4.84 -8.96
N ILE A 137 -12.06 3.79 -8.44
CA ILE A 137 -11.36 2.57 -8.00
C ILE A 137 -11.57 1.51 -9.07
N VAL A 138 -10.48 1.08 -9.69
CA VAL A 138 -10.46 0.07 -10.74
C VAL A 138 -9.87 -1.20 -10.17
N HIS A 139 -10.43 -2.36 -10.49
CA HIS A 139 -9.87 -3.64 -10.05
C HIS A 139 -9.81 -4.68 -11.16
N THR A 140 -8.91 -5.65 -11.01
CA THR A 140 -8.72 -6.76 -11.93
C THR A 140 -8.16 -7.97 -11.22
N ARG A 141 -8.26 -9.14 -11.86
CA ARG A 141 -7.72 -10.39 -11.35
C ARG A 141 -6.19 -10.35 -11.37
N ALA A 142 -5.59 -10.88 -10.30
CA ALA A 142 -4.14 -11.00 -10.13
C ALA A 142 -3.76 -12.45 -9.87
N GLN A 143 -2.58 -12.84 -10.35
CA GLN A 143 -1.96 -14.13 -10.05
C GLN A 143 -1.21 -14.06 -8.72
N ALA A 144 -0.98 -15.22 -8.10
CA ALA A 144 -0.17 -15.32 -6.88
C ALA A 144 1.30 -14.92 -7.12
N SER A 145 1.80 -15.09 -8.35
CA SER A 145 3.14 -14.70 -8.78
C SER A 145 3.31 -13.19 -9.01
N ASP A 146 2.21 -12.43 -9.07
CA ASP A 146 2.28 -10.99 -9.33
C ASP A 146 2.82 -10.26 -8.09
N THR A 147 3.87 -9.48 -8.30
CA THR A 147 4.56 -8.69 -7.27
C THR A 147 4.24 -7.21 -7.34
N ASP A 148 3.83 -6.72 -8.52
CA ASP A 148 3.41 -5.34 -8.75
C ASP A 148 2.04 -5.33 -9.45
N ALA A 149 1.13 -4.53 -8.92
CA ALA A 149 -0.23 -4.38 -9.45
C ALA A 149 -0.29 -3.43 -10.65
N ALA A 150 0.63 -2.46 -10.76
CA ALA A 150 0.57 -1.43 -11.80
C ALA A 150 0.59 -1.98 -13.25
N PRO A 151 1.39 -3.01 -13.60
CA PRO A 151 1.40 -3.59 -14.95
C PRO A 151 0.07 -4.21 -15.36
N LEU A 152 -0.75 -4.67 -14.40
CA LEU A 152 -2.01 -5.36 -14.68
C LEU A 152 -3.07 -4.44 -15.28
N PHE A 153 -2.95 -3.13 -15.09
CA PHE A 153 -3.88 -2.11 -15.59
C PHE A 153 -3.47 -1.51 -16.95
N LYS A 154 -2.41 -2.01 -17.57
CA LYS A 154 -1.93 -1.54 -18.89
C LYS A 154 -2.62 -2.23 -20.07
N LYS A 155 -3.40 -3.29 -19.82
CA LYS A 155 -4.13 -3.99 -20.89
C LYS A 155 -5.27 -3.11 -21.39
N SER A 156 -5.52 -3.16 -22.69
CA SER A 156 -6.66 -2.48 -23.35
C SER A 156 -7.94 -3.29 -23.17
N GLU A 157 -8.33 -3.53 -21.92
CA GLU A 157 -9.57 -4.21 -21.54
C GLU A 157 -10.40 -3.30 -20.63
N ALA A 158 -11.72 -3.46 -20.65
CA ALA A 158 -12.60 -2.77 -19.71
C ALA A 158 -12.48 -3.41 -18.33
N TYR A 159 -12.10 -2.61 -17.33
CA TYR A 159 -11.98 -3.08 -15.96
C TYR A 159 -13.22 -2.72 -15.13
N PRO A 160 -13.68 -3.63 -14.25
CA PRO A 160 -14.63 -3.31 -13.20
C PRO A 160 -14.19 -2.08 -12.40
N THR A 161 -15.09 -1.10 -12.25
CA THR A 161 -14.76 0.22 -11.70
C THR A 161 -15.85 0.72 -10.75
N PHE A 162 -15.44 1.27 -9.61
CA PHE A 162 -16.30 2.00 -8.67
C PHE A 162 -16.03 3.50 -8.75
N PHE A 163 -17.10 4.29 -8.67
CA PHE A 163 -17.04 5.75 -8.65
C PHE A 163 -17.52 6.25 -7.29
N ILE A 164 -16.75 7.15 -6.68
CA ILE A 164 -17.00 7.65 -5.33
C ILE A 164 -16.91 9.17 -5.38
N PRO A 165 -18.05 9.87 -5.26
CA PRO A 165 -18.06 11.32 -5.13
C PRO A 165 -17.35 11.77 -3.85
N LEU A 166 -16.53 12.80 -3.98
CA LEU A 166 -15.90 13.52 -2.88
C LEU A 166 -16.69 14.80 -2.60
N GLN A 167 -17.28 14.85 -1.42
CA GLN A 167 -18.08 15.97 -0.94
C GLN A 167 -17.41 16.64 0.24
N VAL A 168 -17.84 17.87 0.50
CA VAL A 168 -17.43 18.64 1.68
C VAL A 168 -18.65 18.93 2.50
N GLU A 169 -18.56 18.67 3.80
CA GLU A 169 -19.64 18.98 4.74
C GLU A 169 -19.92 20.49 4.75
N SER A 170 -21.21 20.83 4.70
CA SER A 170 -21.71 22.20 4.60
C SER A 170 -21.64 23.00 5.89
#